data_AF-A0A973ZLT2-F1
#
_entry.id   AF-A0A973ZLT2-F1
#
_cell.length_a   1.000
_cell.length_b   1.000
_cell.length_c   1.000
_cell.angle_alpha   90.00
_cell.angle_beta   90.00
_cell.angle_gamma   90.00
#
_symmetry.space_group_name_H-M   'P 1'
#
loop_
_entity.id
_entity.type
_entity.pdbx_description
1 polymer ?
#
loop_
_entity_poly.entity_id
_entity_poly.type
_entity_poly.pdbx_seq_one_letter_code
_entity_poly.pdbx_strand_id
1 'polypeptide(L)'
;EQRLFYANAALPEVLLAAGSMLDRPQLIHDGMTLLSWLRDVETTDGHLSVTPAGGWRTGEPRPGFDQQPIEVAALTDAFARAFTITADAGWAEGVRMGAAWFRGDNDLGKPLMDSGSGGGCDGLGRLAPSRNQGAESTLALISTLQHERSFAGGMR
;
A
#
# COMPACT_ATOMS: atom_id res chain seq x y z
N GLU A 1 -5.66 -0.86 17.59
CA GLU A 1 -6.43 -2.14 17.56
C GLU A 1 -5.53 -3.31 17.93
N GLN A 2 -6.09 -4.49 18.22
CA GLN A 2 -5.28 -5.68 18.54
C GLN A 2 -4.90 -6.52 17.30
N ARG A 3 -5.49 -6.23 16.13
CA ARG A 3 -5.29 -6.94 14.86
C ARG A 3 -5.55 -5.98 13.70
N LEU A 4 -4.71 -6.03 12.67
CA LEU A 4 -4.87 -5.38 11.39
C LEU A 4 -5.70 -6.27 10.45
N PHE A 5 -6.43 -5.65 9.51
CA PHE A 5 -7.23 -6.37 8.52
C PHE A 5 -6.99 -5.84 7.10
N TYR A 6 -7.75 -4.84 6.67
CA TYR A 6 -7.70 -4.31 5.31
C TYR A 6 -7.87 -2.78 5.32
N ALA A 7 -7.35 -2.15 4.28
CA ALA A 7 -7.22 -0.70 4.15
C ALA A 7 -6.67 -0.03 5.43
N ASN A 8 -5.70 -0.64 6.12
CA ASN A 8 -5.24 -0.16 7.43
C ASN A 8 -4.66 1.27 7.34
N ALA A 9 -4.12 1.62 6.18
CA ALA A 9 -3.56 2.93 5.88
C ALA A 9 -4.60 4.03 5.59
N ALA A 10 -5.89 3.71 5.48
CA ALA A 10 -6.94 4.71 5.29
C ALA A 10 -7.05 5.67 6.50
N LEU A 11 -6.88 5.17 7.72
CA LEU A 11 -6.91 6.01 8.93
C LEU A 11 -5.77 7.04 8.94
N PRO A 12 -4.48 6.67 8.81
CA PRO A 12 -3.43 7.67 8.74
C PRO A 12 -3.58 8.60 7.53
N GLU A 13 -4.03 8.14 6.36
CA GLU A 13 -4.27 9.03 5.22
C GLU A 13 -5.29 10.14 5.56
N VAL A 14 -6.41 9.78 6.19
CA VAL A 14 -7.44 10.74 6.62
C VAL A 14 -6.92 11.70 7.68
N LEU A 15 -6.13 11.23 8.65
CA LEU A 15 -5.50 12.09 9.66
C LEU A 15 -4.58 13.12 9.02
N LEU A 16 -3.76 12.69 8.05
CA LEU A 16 -2.88 13.56 7.29
C LEU A 16 -3.66 14.58 6.45
N ALA A 17 -4.69 14.13 5.74
CA ALA A 17 -5.52 15.00 4.91
C ALA A 17 -6.26 16.05 5.75
N ALA A 18 -6.97 15.62 6.81
CA ALA A 18 -7.70 16.51 7.70
C ALA A 18 -6.74 17.45 8.45
N GLY A 19 -5.61 16.93 8.93
CA GLY A 19 -4.58 17.71 9.61
C GLY A 19 -4.02 18.83 8.73
N SER A 20 -3.73 18.53 7.47
CA SER A 20 -3.25 19.52 6.50
C SER A 20 -4.32 20.52 6.09
N MET A 21 -5.59 20.12 5.93
CA MET A 21 -6.67 21.02 5.50
C MET A 21 -7.16 21.96 6.62
N LEU A 22 -7.04 21.54 7.88
CA LEU A 22 -7.58 22.25 9.04
C LEU A 22 -6.49 22.91 9.91
N ASP A 23 -5.24 22.92 9.43
CA ASP A 23 -4.07 23.40 10.16
C ASP A 23 -3.95 22.80 11.58
N ARG A 24 -4.14 21.47 11.68
CA ARG A 24 -4.07 20.71 12.94
C ARG A 24 -2.78 19.87 12.97
N PRO A 25 -1.65 20.42 13.45
CA PRO A 25 -0.36 19.73 13.41
C PRO A 25 -0.34 18.43 14.21
N GLN A 26 -1.17 18.31 15.26
CA GLN A 26 -1.29 17.07 16.02
C GLN A 26 -1.86 15.92 15.17
N LEU A 27 -2.85 16.18 14.30
CA LEU A 27 -3.39 15.15 13.42
C LEU A 27 -2.36 14.69 12.38
N ILE A 28 -1.55 15.62 11.87
CA ILE A 28 -0.43 15.29 10.98
C ILE A 28 0.58 14.40 11.70
N HIS A 29 0.95 14.77 12.93
CA HIS A 29 1.89 13.99 13.74
C HIS A 29 1.38 12.57 14.02
N ASP A 30 0.13 12.43 14.43
CA ASP A 30 -0.49 11.13 14.71
C ASP A 30 -0.58 10.27 13.43
N GLY A 31 -0.99 10.89 12.32
CA GLY A 31 -1.04 10.24 11.00
C GLY A 31 0.33 9.76 10.52
N MET A 32 1.37 10.59 10.64
CA MET A 32 2.75 10.21 10.28
C MET A 32 3.27 9.07 11.16
N THR A 33 2.97 9.12 12.46
CA THR A 33 3.40 8.09 13.41
C THR A 33 2.78 6.73 13.06
N LEU A 34 1.47 6.70 12.81
CA LEU A 34 0.76 5.49 12.41
C LEU A 34 1.23 4.97 11.05
N LEU A 35 1.40 5.85 10.06
CA LEU A 35 1.83 5.46 8.73
C LEU A 35 3.27 4.92 8.72
N SER A 36 4.17 5.52 9.50
CA SER A 36 5.54 5.03 9.65
C SER A 36 5.55 3.63 10.23
N TRP A 37 4.76 3.40 11.28
CA TRP A 37 4.62 2.09 11.88
C TRP A 37 4.03 1.06 10.90
N LEU A 38 3.00 1.41 10.13
CA LEU A 38 2.43 0.54 9.11
C LEU A 38 3.45 0.18 8.03
N ARG A 39 4.20 1.17 7.52
CA ARG A 39 5.28 0.91 6.55
C ARG A 39 6.25 -0.13 7.08
N ASP A 40 6.71 0.04 8.32
CA ASP A 40 7.70 -0.86 8.92
C ASP A 40 7.12 -2.27 9.16
N VAL A 41 5.84 -2.38 9.50
CA VAL A 41 5.16 -3.67 9.72
C VAL A 41 4.83 -4.38 8.41
N GLU A 42 4.49 -3.64 7.36
CA GLU A 42 4.04 -4.16 6.06
C GLU A 42 5.16 -4.22 5.01
N THR A 43 6.42 -4.03 5.42
CA THR A 43 7.61 -4.17 4.58
C THR A 43 8.49 -5.30 5.10
N THR A 44 8.90 -6.20 4.22
CA THR A 44 9.86 -7.26 4.52
C THR A 44 10.88 -7.33 3.39
N ASP A 45 12.17 -7.46 3.70
CA ASP A 45 13.25 -7.63 2.72
C ASP A 45 13.28 -6.61 1.55
N GLY A 46 12.73 -5.41 1.79
CA GLY A 46 12.72 -4.31 0.82
C GLY A 46 11.46 -4.22 -0.05
N HIS A 47 10.50 -5.13 0.09
CA HIS A 47 9.23 -5.11 -0.64
C HIS A 47 8.03 -5.10 0.31
N LEU A 48 6.82 -4.81 -0.23
CA LEU A 48 5.59 -4.86 0.57
C LEU A 48 5.16 -6.31 0.83
N SER A 49 5.02 -6.67 2.10
CA SER A 49 4.47 -7.93 2.59
C SER A 49 3.23 -7.59 3.43
N VAL A 50 2.15 -7.21 2.73
CA VAL A 50 1.00 -6.54 3.35
C VAL A 50 0.18 -7.47 4.26
N THR A 51 -0.69 -6.90 5.09
CA THR A 51 -1.60 -7.68 5.93
C THR A 51 -2.52 -8.57 5.06
N PRO A 52 -2.62 -9.88 5.33
CA PRO A 52 -3.52 -10.78 4.60
C PRO A 52 -4.98 -10.54 4.96
N ALA A 53 -5.91 -11.01 4.13
CA ALA A 53 -7.36 -10.90 4.36
C ALA A 53 -7.82 -11.48 5.73
N GLY A 54 -7.15 -12.53 6.22
CA GLY A 54 -7.39 -13.10 7.56
C GLY A 54 -6.91 -12.21 8.73
N GLY A 55 -6.29 -11.08 8.42
CA GLY A 55 -5.69 -10.15 9.35
C GLY A 55 -4.35 -10.63 9.91
N TRP A 56 -3.69 -9.75 10.64
CA TRP A 56 -2.42 -10.02 11.32
C TRP A 56 -2.32 -9.25 12.63
N ARG A 57 -1.63 -9.82 13.62
CA ARG A 57 -1.29 -9.12 14.87
C ARG A 57 0.18 -9.35 15.22
N THR A 58 0.73 -8.45 16.02
CA THR A 58 2.11 -8.54 16.52
C THR A 58 2.42 -9.91 17.11
N GLY A 59 3.51 -10.52 16.66
CA GLY A 59 3.96 -11.85 17.06
C GLY A 59 3.43 -12.99 16.19
N GLU A 60 2.50 -12.74 15.26
CA GLU A 60 2.11 -13.74 14.26
C GLU A 60 3.15 -13.85 13.13
N PRO A 61 3.34 -15.05 12.56
CA PRO A 61 4.31 -15.26 11.50
C PRO A 61 4.07 -14.38 10.26
N ARG A 62 5.17 -14.03 9.59
CA ARG A 62 5.21 -13.37 8.27
C ARG A 62 6.00 -14.25 7.28
N PRO A 63 5.73 -14.17 5.97
CA PRO A 63 4.65 -13.40 5.36
C PRO A 63 3.27 -14.03 5.61
N GLY A 64 2.24 -13.19 5.61
CA GLY A 64 0.85 -13.62 5.52
C GLY A 64 0.47 -13.84 4.05
N PHE A 65 -0.43 -14.77 3.76
CA PHE A 65 -0.92 -15.00 2.39
C PHE A 65 -2.42 -14.71 2.29
N ASP A 66 -2.90 -14.59 1.07
CA ASP A 66 -4.19 -13.94 0.73
C ASP A 66 -4.11 -12.43 0.96
N GLN A 67 -2.98 -11.83 0.58
CA GLN A 67 -2.79 -10.37 0.54
C GLN A 67 -3.68 -9.78 -0.55
N GLN A 68 -4.32 -8.65 -0.27
CA GLN A 68 -5.30 -8.07 -1.16
C GLN A 68 -4.80 -6.73 -1.75
N PRO A 69 -5.05 -6.45 -3.05
CA PRO A 69 -4.70 -5.20 -3.70
C PRO A 69 -5.17 -3.93 -2.97
N ILE A 70 -6.31 -3.99 -2.27
CA ILE A 70 -6.87 -2.84 -1.54
C ILE A 70 -5.94 -2.35 -0.43
N GLU A 71 -5.21 -3.24 0.25
CA GLU A 71 -4.25 -2.83 1.29
C GLU A 71 -3.07 -2.07 0.67
N VAL A 72 -2.55 -2.59 -0.46
CA VAL A 72 -1.45 -1.98 -1.20
C VAL A 72 -1.85 -0.60 -1.76
N ALA A 73 -3.07 -0.47 -2.28
CA ALA A 73 -3.60 0.80 -2.76
C ALA A 73 -3.74 1.80 -1.61
N ALA A 74 -4.35 1.41 -0.48
CA ALA A 74 -4.50 2.28 0.68
C ALA A 74 -3.14 2.76 1.24
N LEU A 75 -2.13 1.88 1.30
CA LEU A 75 -0.77 2.26 1.67
C LEU A 75 -0.18 3.26 0.68
N THR A 76 -0.34 3.00 -0.62
CA THR A 76 0.17 3.88 -1.69
C THR A 76 -0.45 5.28 -1.58
N ASP A 77 -1.76 5.37 -1.38
CA ASP A 77 -2.49 6.64 -1.24
C ASP A 77 -1.99 7.41 -0.01
N ALA A 78 -1.80 6.73 1.12
CA ALA A 78 -1.25 7.30 2.35
C ALA A 78 0.21 7.77 2.18
N PHE A 79 1.06 7.00 1.51
CA PHE A 79 2.43 7.40 1.20
C PHE A 79 2.45 8.62 0.28
N ALA A 80 1.59 8.66 -0.74
CA ALA A 80 1.50 9.81 -1.63
C ALA A 80 1.04 11.08 -0.89
N ARG A 81 0.08 10.95 0.04
CA ARG A 81 -0.35 12.03 0.92
C ARG A 81 0.80 12.53 1.79
N ALA A 82 1.52 11.62 2.45
CA ALA A 82 2.64 11.95 3.32
C ALA A 82 3.75 12.66 2.56
N PHE A 83 4.07 12.22 1.34
CA PHE A 83 5.01 12.91 0.47
C PHE A 83 4.56 14.33 0.13
N THR A 84 3.29 14.53 -0.21
CA THR A 84 2.76 15.86 -0.55
C THR A 84 2.92 16.85 0.61
N ILE A 85 2.79 16.37 1.86
CA ILE A 85 2.90 17.19 3.07
C ILE A 85 4.36 17.46 3.44
N THR A 86 5.27 16.51 3.22
CA THR A 86 6.63 16.55 3.80
C THR A 86 7.76 16.70 2.79
N ALA A 87 7.52 16.37 1.53
CA ALA A 87 8.51 16.18 0.48
C ALA A 87 9.62 15.15 0.81
N ASP A 88 9.42 14.29 1.80
CA ASP A 88 10.39 13.25 2.19
C ASP A 88 10.39 12.11 1.16
N ALA A 89 11.54 11.91 0.50
CA ALA A 89 11.73 10.89 -0.53
C ALA A 89 11.47 9.45 -0.05
N GLY A 90 11.51 9.18 1.26
CA GLY A 90 11.12 7.88 1.82
C GLY A 90 9.65 7.53 1.58
N TRP A 91 8.76 8.52 1.52
CA TRP A 91 7.36 8.30 1.16
C TRP A 91 7.17 8.06 -0.33
N ALA A 92 7.96 8.74 -1.17
CA ALA A 92 7.99 8.47 -2.60
C ALA A 92 8.48 7.04 -2.91
N GLU A 93 9.41 6.51 -2.12
CA GLU A 93 9.81 5.10 -2.23
C GLU A 93 8.66 4.15 -1.88
N GLY A 94 7.89 4.44 -0.83
CA GLY A 94 6.70 3.64 -0.49
C GLY A 94 5.69 3.56 -1.65
N VAL A 95 5.49 4.66 -2.40
CA VAL A 95 4.66 4.65 -3.62
C VAL A 95 5.23 3.72 -4.70
N ARG A 96 6.56 3.73 -4.90
CA ARG A 96 7.22 2.83 -5.86
C ARG A 96 7.08 1.37 -5.45
N MET A 97 7.24 1.06 -4.16
CA MET A 97 7.05 -0.29 -3.64
C MET A 97 5.63 -0.79 -3.87
N GLY A 98 4.61 0.06 -3.72
CA GLY A 98 3.22 -0.27 -4.06
C GLY A 98 3.07 -0.72 -5.52
N ALA A 99 3.63 0.05 -6.46
CA ALA A 99 3.60 -0.31 -7.87
C ALA A 99 4.46 -1.54 -8.19
N ALA A 100 5.61 -1.70 -7.54
CA ALA A 100 6.48 -2.85 -7.67
C ALA A 100 5.81 -4.15 -7.20
N TRP A 101 5.01 -4.09 -6.13
CA TRP A 101 4.23 -5.23 -5.63
C TRP A 101 3.30 -5.82 -6.69
N PHE A 102 2.57 -4.98 -7.42
CA PHE A 102 1.73 -5.42 -8.54
C PHE A 102 2.54 -6.01 -9.71
N ARG A 103 3.79 -5.58 -9.89
CA ARG A 103 4.72 -6.11 -10.92
C ARG A 103 5.44 -7.39 -10.48
N GLY A 104 5.31 -7.79 -9.23
CA GLY A 104 5.86 -9.04 -8.72
C GLY A 104 6.94 -8.86 -7.65
N ASP A 105 7.28 -7.64 -7.25
CA ASP A 105 8.15 -7.42 -6.09
C ASP A 105 7.36 -7.58 -4.80
N ASN A 106 7.07 -8.84 -4.50
CA ASN A 106 6.20 -9.31 -3.42
C ASN A 106 6.66 -10.68 -2.93
N ASP A 107 6.00 -11.20 -1.90
CA ASP A 107 6.41 -12.44 -1.22
C ASP A 107 6.49 -13.69 -2.11
N LEU A 108 5.89 -13.70 -3.30
CA LEU A 108 5.98 -14.81 -4.25
C LEU A 108 6.83 -14.52 -5.49
N GLY A 109 7.31 -13.29 -5.68
CA GLY A 109 8.01 -12.92 -6.91
C GLY A 109 7.11 -12.98 -8.16
N LYS A 110 5.78 -12.85 -8.00
CA LYS A 110 4.80 -13.07 -9.08
C LYS A 110 3.94 -11.83 -9.33
N PRO A 111 3.79 -11.40 -10.59
CA PRO A 111 2.97 -10.23 -10.91
C PRO A 111 1.50 -10.48 -10.60
N LEU A 112 0.83 -9.45 -10.08
CA LEU A 112 -0.63 -9.41 -9.95
C LEU A 112 -1.28 -8.57 -11.06
N MET A 113 -0.50 -7.77 -11.80
CA MET A 113 -0.98 -7.18 -13.04
C MET A 113 -0.97 -8.23 -14.15
N ASP A 114 -2.11 -8.41 -14.82
CA ASP A 114 -2.22 -9.19 -16.04
C ASP A 114 -1.94 -8.31 -17.26
N SER A 115 -0.88 -8.63 -18.01
CA SER A 115 -0.48 -7.86 -19.19
C SER A 115 -1.37 -8.07 -20.42
N GLY A 116 -2.15 -9.15 -20.47
CA GLY A 116 -3.05 -9.47 -21.58
C GLY A 116 -4.40 -8.77 -21.45
N SER A 117 -4.96 -8.72 -20.24
CA SER A 117 -6.25 -8.06 -19.96
C SER A 117 -6.11 -6.62 -19.45
N GLY A 118 -4.96 -6.27 -18.85
CA GLY A 118 -4.77 -5.03 -18.09
C GLY A 118 -5.41 -5.05 -16.69
N GLY A 119 -5.97 -6.17 -16.26
CA GLY A 119 -6.63 -6.33 -14.97
C GLY A 119 -5.67 -6.61 -13.81
N GLY A 120 -6.13 -6.31 -12.59
CA GLY A 120 -5.43 -6.68 -11.35
C GLY A 120 -5.99 -7.98 -10.77
N CYS A 121 -5.13 -8.92 -10.39
CA CYS A 121 -5.51 -10.14 -9.68
C CYS A 121 -6.07 -9.80 -8.28
N ASP A 122 -7.11 -10.51 -7.85
CA ASP A 122 -7.80 -10.24 -6.57
C ASP A 122 -6.97 -10.44 -5.30
N GLY A 123 -5.84 -11.13 -5.39
CA GLY A 123 -4.96 -11.31 -4.26
C GLY A 123 -3.78 -12.22 -4.52
N LEU A 124 -2.81 -12.18 -3.61
CA LEU A 124 -1.63 -13.01 -3.59
C LEU A 124 -1.84 -14.17 -2.61
N GLY A 125 -2.26 -15.32 -3.13
CA GLY A 125 -2.41 -16.54 -2.33
C GLY A 125 -1.06 -17.16 -1.98
N ARG A 126 -1.08 -18.30 -1.27
CA ARG A 126 0.15 -18.98 -0.80
C ARG A 126 1.07 -19.49 -1.91
N LEU A 127 0.51 -19.87 -3.06
CA LEU A 127 1.26 -20.52 -4.14
C LEU A 127 1.23 -19.71 -5.44
N ALA A 128 0.20 -18.90 -5.64
CA ALA A 128 0.00 -18.12 -6.85
C ALA A 128 -0.95 -16.93 -6.59
N PRO A 129 -0.86 -15.88 -7.42
CA PRO A 129 -1.92 -14.90 -7.53
C PRO A 129 -3.26 -15.55 -7.89
N SER A 130 -4.34 -14.91 -7.44
CA SER A 130 -5.70 -15.25 -7.88
C SER A 130 -5.81 -15.13 -9.41
N ARG A 131 -6.58 -16.04 -10.02
CA ARG A 131 -6.92 -15.95 -11.45
C ARG A 131 -8.05 -14.97 -11.72
N ASN A 132 -8.78 -14.57 -10.69
CA ASN A 132 -9.88 -13.62 -10.81
C ASN A 132 -9.33 -12.19 -10.87
N GLN A 133 -9.98 -11.37 -11.68
CA GLN A 133 -9.64 -9.96 -11.91
C GLN A 133 -10.88 -9.11 -11.74
N GLY A 134 -11.21 -8.80 -10.49
CA GLY A 134 -12.35 -8.00 -10.11
C GLY A 134 -12.17 -6.50 -10.41
N ALA A 135 -13.27 -5.76 -10.30
CA ALA A 135 -13.26 -4.31 -10.46
C ALA A 135 -12.42 -3.62 -9.36
N GLU A 136 -12.55 -4.05 -8.11
CA GLU A 136 -11.82 -3.48 -6.96
C GLU A 136 -10.30 -3.63 -7.12
N SER A 137 -9.83 -4.85 -7.40
CA SER A 137 -8.40 -5.15 -7.59
C SER A 137 -7.81 -4.44 -8.81
N THR A 138 -8.60 -4.28 -9.87
CA THR A 138 -8.20 -3.51 -11.04
C THR A 138 -8.14 -2.01 -10.74
N LEU A 139 -9.09 -1.45 -9.98
CA LEU A 139 -9.03 -0.06 -9.55
C LEU A 139 -7.86 0.21 -8.61
N ALA A 140 -7.60 -0.70 -7.66
CA ALA A 140 -6.44 -0.64 -6.77
C ALA A 140 -5.14 -0.59 -7.58
N LEU A 141 -4.99 -1.48 -8.56
CA LEU A 141 -3.86 -1.47 -9.49
C LEU A 141 -3.72 -0.13 -10.22
N ILE A 142 -4.81 0.37 -10.83
CA ILE A 142 -4.78 1.60 -11.61
C ILE A 142 -4.41 2.80 -10.73
N SER A 143 -5.01 2.94 -9.54
CA SER A 143 -4.72 4.03 -8.60
C SER A 143 -3.24 4.04 -8.20
N THR A 144 -2.71 2.88 -7.82
CA THR A 144 -1.30 2.74 -7.43
C THR A 144 -0.35 3.16 -8.56
N LEU A 145 -0.62 2.76 -9.81
CA LEU A 145 0.21 3.16 -10.96
C LEU A 145 0.05 4.65 -11.31
N GLN A 146 -1.13 5.24 -11.10
CA GLN A 146 -1.33 6.68 -11.30
C GLN A 146 -0.50 7.50 -10.32
N HIS A 147 -0.41 7.06 -9.06
CA HIS A 147 0.49 7.65 -8.08
C HIS A 147 1.95 7.55 -8.55
N GLU A 148 2.45 6.35 -8.86
CA GLU A 148 3.84 6.19 -9.30
C GLU A 148 4.18 7.06 -10.53
N ARG A 149 3.30 7.14 -11.53
CA ARG A 149 3.50 8.00 -12.71
C ARG A 149 3.61 9.48 -12.36
N SER A 150 2.79 9.95 -11.42
CA SER A 150 2.80 11.34 -10.96
C SER A 150 4.14 11.71 -10.32
N PHE A 151 4.76 10.77 -9.62
CA PHE A 151 6.06 10.95 -8.97
C PHE A 151 7.22 10.84 -9.94
N ALA A 152 7.11 9.98 -10.96
CA ALA A 152 8.09 9.91 -12.05
C ALA A 152 8.11 11.19 -12.92
N GLY A 153 6.96 11.86 -13.07
CA GLY A 153 6.82 13.11 -13.82
C GLY A 153 7.27 14.36 -13.08
N GLY A 154 7.26 14.36 -11.75
CA GLY A 154 7.62 15.50 -10.89
C GLY A 154 9.11 15.63 -10.53
N MET A 155 9.96 14.65 -10.91
CA MET A 155 11.42 14.71 -10.73
C MET A 155 12.15 15.33 -11.95
N ARG A 156 11.50 16.25 -12.67
CA ARG A 156 12.11 17.06 -13.72
C ARG A 156 12.12 18.53 -13.34
#